data_AF-A0A372DZW7-F1
#
_entry.id   AF-A0A372DZW7-F1
#
_cell.length_a   1.000
_cell.length_b   1.000
_cell.length_c   1.000
_cell.angle_alpha   90.00
_cell.angle_beta   90.00
_cell.angle_gamma   90.00
#
_symmetry.space_group_name_H-M   'P 1'
#
loop_
_entity.id
_entity.type
_entity.pdbx_description
1 polymer ?
#
loop_
_entity_poly.entity_id
_entity_poly.type
_entity_poly.pdbx_seq_one_letter_code
_entity_poly.pdbx_strand_id
1 'polypeptide(L)'
;MNDDLQQSLDDNAKQWQALSLSISTTEKAAFAARHDRLFVTYGSSFMAHVYRTAFEQVLENTPDDERRRLLAALHQAMEGAIVARHSTHPSKAECNACHARILLL
;
A
#
# COMPACT_ATOMS: atom_id res chain seq x y z
N MET A 1 28.41 -31.35 -15.48
CA MET A 1 27.01 -30.92 -15.67
C MET A 1 26.92 -30.40 -17.08
N ASN A 2 25.89 -30.74 -17.86
CA ASN A 2 25.83 -30.35 -19.28
C ASN A 2 25.34 -28.90 -19.38
N ASP A 3 26.07 -28.04 -20.09
CA ASP A 3 25.80 -26.59 -20.17
C ASP A 3 24.39 -26.30 -20.72
N ASP A 4 23.91 -27.13 -21.64
CA ASP A 4 22.54 -27.09 -22.16
C ASP A 4 21.47 -27.32 -21.08
N LEU A 5 21.78 -28.18 -20.10
CA LEU A 5 20.86 -28.48 -18.99
C LEU A 5 20.79 -27.29 -18.02
N GLN A 6 21.92 -26.63 -17.78
CA GLN A 6 21.99 -25.43 -16.93
C GLN A 6 21.22 -24.26 -17.57
N GLN A 7 21.43 -24.03 -18.86
CA GLN A 7 20.74 -23.01 -19.64
C GLN A 7 19.21 -23.21 -19.60
N SER A 8 18.76 -24.44 -19.78
CA SER A 8 17.33 -24.81 -19.74
C SER A 8 16.69 -24.56 -18.37
N LEU A 9 17.40 -24.84 -17.28
CA LEU A 9 16.92 -24.58 -15.92
C LEU A 9 16.81 -23.08 -15.62
N ASP A 10 17.79 -22.29 -16.04
CA ASP A 10 17.79 -20.84 -15.83
C ASP A 10 16.65 -20.17 -16.61
N ASP A 11 16.37 -20.63 -17.83
CA ASP A 11 15.28 -20.11 -18.64
C ASP A 11 13.90 -20.52 -18.09
N ASN A 12 13.77 -21.73 -17.53
CA ASN A 12 12.55 -22.15 -16.83
C ASN A 12 12.29 -21.30 -15.59
N ALA A 13 13.32 -21.02 -14.78
CA ALA A 13 13.19 -20.18 -13.59
C ALA A 13 12.72 -18.75 -13.93
N LYS A 14 13.25 -18.15 -15.00
CA LYS A 14 12.82 -16.83 -15.49
C LYS A 14 11.35 -16.83 -15.91
N GLN A 15 10.88 -17.89 -16.57
CA GLN A 15 9.47 -18.01 -16.99
C GLN A 15 8.53 -18.11 -15.79
N TRP A 16 8.89 -18.90 -14.78
CA TRP A 16 8.12 -18.99 -13.53
C TRP A 16 8.09 -17.66 -12.77
N GLN A 17 9.22 -16.94 -12.73
CA GLN A 17 9.26 -15.61 -12.14
C GLN A 17 8.37 -14.62 -12.89
N ALA A 18 8.43 -14.62 -14.23
CA ALA A 18 7.59 -13.75 -15.06
C ALA A 18 6.10 -14.06 -14.88
N LEU A 19 5.73 -15.34 -14.79
CA LEU A 19 4.36 -15.77 -14.52
C LEU A 19 3.89 -15.31 -13.13
N SER A 20 4.71 -15.52 -12.11
CA SER A 20 4.41 -15.08 -10.74
C SER A 20 4.19 -13.57 -10.66
N LEU A 21 5.03 -12.78 -11.34
CA LEU A 21 4.87 -11.33 -11.44
C LEU A 21 3.61 -10.92 -12.23
N SER A 22 3.29 -11.63 -13.31
CA SER A 22 2.07 -11.40 -14.10
C SER A 22 0.80 -11.68 -13.28
N ILE A 23 0.78 -12.78 -12.53
CA ILE A 23 -0.30 -13.13 -11.60
C ILE A 23 -0.44 -12.03 -10.54
N SER A 24 0.66 -11.64 -9.88
CA SER A 24 0.63 -10.57 -8.88
C SER A 24 0.15 -9.23 -9.45
N THR A 25 0.51 -8.89 -10.68
CA THR A 25 0.06 -7.66 -11.35
C THR A 25 -1.45 -7.70 -11.62
N THR A 26 -1.94 -8.84 -12.10
CA THR A 26 -3.38 -9.05 -12.36
C THR A 26 -4.19 -9.01 -11.07
N GLU A 27 -3.68 -9.65 -10.01
CA GLU A 27 -4.29 -9.64 -8.67
C GLU A 27 -4.35 -8.22 -8.09
N LYS A 28 -3.29 -7.43 -8.24
CA LYS A 28 -3.26 -6.01 -7.83
C LYS A 28 -4.31 -5.20 -8.57
N ALA A 29 -4.44 -5.37 -9.88
CA ALA A 29 -5.43 -4.66 -10.68
C ALA A 29 -6.88 -5.05 -10.27
N ALA A 30 -7.13 -6.35 -10.07
CA ALA A 30 -8.43 -6.83 -9.63
C ALA A 30 -8.77 -6.35 -8.20
N PHE A 31 -7.79 -6.34 -7.30
CA PHE A 31 -7.94 -5.77 -5.96
C PHE A 31 -8.27 -4.28 -6.02
N ALA A 32 -7.53 -3.48 -6.81
CA ALA A 32 -7.78 -2.06 -6.98
C ALA A 32 -9.20 -1.79 -7.49
N ALA A 33 -9.64 -2.50 -8.53
CA ALA A 33 -10.99 -2.34 -9.06
C ALA A 33 -12.09 -2.69 -8.04
N ARG A 34 -11.89 -3.74 -7.24
CA ARG A 34 -12.81 -4.11 -6.15
C ARG A 34 -12.79 -3.08 -5.03
N HIS A 35 -11.59 -2.67 -4.62
CA HIS A 35 -11.35 -1.65 -3.61
C HIS A 35 -12.09 -0.36 -3.96
N ASP A 36 -11.86 0.17 -5.15
CA ASP A 36 -12.41 1.46 -5.57
C ASP A 36 -13.94 1.40 -5.62
N ARG A 37 -14.49 0.29 -6.13
CA ARG A 37 -15.94 0.06 -6.10
C ARG A 37 -16.50 0.06 -4.67
N LEU A 38 -15.86 -0.64 -3.75
CA LEU A 38 -16.28 -0.69 -2.34
C LEU A 38 -16.15 0.69 -1.67
N PHE A 39 -15.05 1.40 -1.92
CA PHE A 39 -14.82 2.74 -1.40
C PHE A 39 -15.88 3.73 -1.89
N VAL A 40 -16.19 3.73 -3.19
CA VAL A 40 -17.22 4.58 -3.78
C VAL A 40 -18.61 4.25 -3.22
N THR A 41 -18.90 2.97 -2.98
CA THR A 41 -20.22 2.52 -2.52
C THR A 41 -20.46 2.77 -1.04
N TYR A 42 -19.44 2.54 -0.19
CA TYR A 42 -19.59 2.48 1.27
C TYR A 42 -18.74 3.50 2.03
N GLY A 43 -17.82 4.18 1.36
CA GLY A 43 -17.01 5.27 1.93
C GLY A 43 -15.82 4.81 2.78
N SER A 44 -15.08 5.81 3.28
CA SER A 44 -13.81 5.61 4.00
C SER A 44 -13.97 4.89 5.33
N SER A 45 -15.05 5.11 6.07
CA SER A 45 -15.30 4.45 7.36
C SER A 45 -15.50 2.95 7.21
N PHE A 46 -16.24 2.52 6.18
CA PHE A 46 -16.39 1.10 5.86
C PHE A 46 -15.05 0.48 5.49
N MET A 47 -14.25 1.15 4.66
CA MET A 47 -12.95 0.64 4.25
C MET A 47 -11.98 0.51 5.43
N ALA A 48 -11.95 1.49 6.34
CA ALA A 48 -11.16 1.40 7.57
C ALA A 48 -11.56 0.19 8.43
N HIS A 49 -12.86 -0.13 8.49
CA HIS A 49 -13.34 -1.32 9.17
C HIS A 49 -12.86 -2.62 8.50
N VAL A 50 -13.00 -2.73 7.17
CA VAL A 50 -12.51 -3.89 6.40
C VAL A 50 -11.02 -4.11 6.62
N TYR A 51 -10.21 -3.04 6.56
CA TYR A 51 -8.77 -3.14 6.79
C TYR A 51 -8.42 -3.56 8.21
N ARG A 52 -9.10 -3.01 9.22
CA ARG A 52 -8.91 -3.41 10.61
C ARG A 52 -9.20 -4.90 10.79
N THR A 53 -10.33 -5.37 10.28
CA THR A 53 -10.73 -6.78 10.42
C THR A 53 -9.79 -7.73 9.69
N ALA A 54 -9.35 -7.38 8.48
CA ALA A 54 -8.35 -8.17 7.76
C ALA A 54 -7.02 -8.24 8.54
N PHE A 55 -6.61 -7.13 9.15
CA PHE A 55 -5.39 -7.09 9.96
C PHE A 55 -5.53 -7.91 11.24
N GLU A 56 -6.66 -7.82 11.96
CA GLU A 56 -6.95 -8.62 13.15
C GLU A 56 -6.86 -10.13 12.87
N GLN A 57 -7.42 -10.59 11.74
CA GLN A 57 -7.35 -12.00 11.32
C GLN A 57 -5.92 -12.47 11.04
N VAL A 58 -5.10 -11.60 10.46
CA VAL A 58 -3.67 -11.91 10.23
C VAL A 58 -2.95 -12.04 11.58
N LEU A 59 -3.16 -11.10 12.50
CA LEU A 59 -2.48 -11.11 13.81
C LEU A 59 -2.81 -12.35 14.64
N GLU A 60 -4.04 -12.86 14.57
CA GLU A 60 -4.50 -14.02 15.34
C GLU A 60 -3.63 -15.26 15.13
N ASN A 61 -3.16 -15.48 13.90
CA ASN A 61 -2.38 -16.66 13.53
C ASN A 61 -0.88 -16.36 13.36
N THR A 62 -0.44 -15.14 13.66
CA THR A 62 0.95 -14.72 13.47
C THR A 62 1.80 -15.02 14.71
N PRO A 63 2.96 -15.68 14.58
CA PRO A 63 3.91 -15.87 15.68
C PRO A 63 4.30 -14.55 16.37
N ASP A 64 4.56 -14.59 17.68
CA ASP A 64 4.71 -13.37 18.50
C ASP A 64 5.83 -12.43 18.01
N ASP A 65 6.93 -12.96 17.51
CA ASP A 65 8.04 -12.18 16.97
C ASP A 65 7.69 -11.47 15.67
N GLU A 66 7.04 -12.18 14.75
CA GLU A 66 6.56 -11.61 13.48
C GLU A 66 5.41 -10.62 13.72
N ARG A 67 4.54 -10.90 14.70
CA ARG A 67 3.46 -10.00 15.12
C ARG A 67 3.99 -8.67 15.61
N ARG A 68 5.05 -8.68 16.43
CA ARG A 68 5.72 -7.45 16.90
C ARG A 68 6.32 -6.65 15.75
N ARG A 69 6.96 -7.31 14.78
CA ARG A 69 7.53 -6.65 13.59
C ARG A 69 6.44 -6.01 12.75
N LEU A 70 5.35 -6.73 12.50
CA LEU A 70 4.21 -6.24 11.74
C LEU A 70 3.55 -5.02 12.40
N LEU A 71 3.36 -5.04 13.72
CA LEU A 71 2.82 -3.90 14.47
C LEU A 71 3.76 -2.69 14.43
N ALA A 72 5.07 -2.89 14.56
CA ALA A 72 6.05 -1.80 14.45
C ALA A 72 6.05 -1.18 13.04
N ALA A 73 6.00 -2.00 12.00
CA ALA A 73 5.93 -1.54 10.61
C ALA A 73 4.62 -0.76 10.34
N LEU A 74 3.49 -1.24 10.86
CA LEU A 74 2.21 -0.53 10.75
C LEU A 74 2.28 0.83 11.45
N HIS A 75 2.84 0.91 12.67
CA HIS A 75 3.01 2.16 13.38
C HIS A 75 3.84 3.16 12.59
N GLN A 76 4.99 2.73 12.07
CA GLN A 76 5.86 3.58 11.26
C GLN A 76 5.15 4.09 9.99
N ALA A 77 4.36 3.24 9.33
CA ALA A 77 3.59 3.63 8.15
C ALA A 77 2.49 4.66 8.49
N MET A 78 1.81 4.51 9.62
CA MET A 78 0.82 5.49 10.09
C MET A 78 1.46 6.84 10.40
N GLU A 79 2.59 6.87 11.11
CA GLU A 79 3.34 8.10 11.37
C GLU A 79 3.78 8.78 10.06
N GLY A 80 4.29 8.00 9.10
CA GLY A 80 4.63 8.50 7.77
C GLY A 80 3.44 9.13 7.03
N ALA A 81 2.28 8.47 7.08
CA ALA A 81 1.06 8.98 6.46
C ALA A 81 0.55 10.27 7.14
N ILE A 82 0.66 10.37 8.46
CA ILE A 82 0.33 11.59 9.21
C ILE A 82 1.24 12.73 8.76
N VAL A 83 2.55 12.52 8.69
CA VAL A 83 3.50 13.54 8.22
C VAL A 83 3.21 13.97 6.78
N ALA A 84 2.96 13.03 5.88
CA ALA A 84 2.61 13.30 4.47
C ALA A 84 1.32 14.14 4.34
N ARG A 85 0.32 13.88 5.18
CA ARG A 85 -0.91 14.68 5.21
C ARG A 85 -0.66 16.11 5.71
N HIS A 86 0.20 16.29 6.70
CA HIS A 86 0.54 17.64 7.19
C HIS A 86 1.37 18.44 6.17
N SER A 87 2.12 17.78 5.29
CA SER A 87 2.93 18.41 4.25
C SER A 87 2.17 18.71 2.96
N THR A 88 0.93 18.22 2.81
CA THR A 88 0.05 18.46 1.65
C THR A 88 -1.00 19.54 1.88
N HIS A 89 -1.14 20.04 3.11
CA HIS A 89 -1.95 21.22 3.40
C HIS A 89 -1.06 22.46 3.48
N PRO A 90 -1.43 23.58 2.81
CA PRO A 90 -0.70 24.83 2.96
C PRO A 90 -0.70 25.21 4.44
N SER A 91 0.48 25.58 4.95
CA SER A 91 0.65 26.14 6.28
C SER A 91 -0.22 27.40 6.43
N LYS A 92 -0.54 27.76 7.67
CA LYS A 92 -1.24 29.03 7.95
C LYS A 92 -0.53 30.23 7.32
N ALA A 93 0.80 30.20 7.27
CA ALA A 93 1.60 31.25 6.64
C ALA A 93 1.36 31.33 5.11
N GLU A 94 1.28 30.18 4.44
CA GLU A 94 1.02 30.10 3.00
C GLU A 94 -0.41 30.51 2.65
N CYS A 95 -1.41 30.11 3.45
CA CYS A 95 -2.78 30.61 3.31
C CYS A 95 -2.87 32.13 3.50
N ASN A 96 -2.22 32.67 4.53
CA ASN A 96 -2.21 34.11 4.81
C ASN A 96 -1.52 34.90 3.70
N ALA A 97 -0.43 34.39 3.14
CA ALA A 97 0.26 35.01 2.01
C ALA A 97 -0.61 35.01 0.72
N CYS A 98 -1.38 33.95 0.49
CA CYS A 98 -2.35 33.89 -0.62
C CYS A 98 -3.47 34.93 -0.44
N HIS A 99 -4.08 35.01 0.75
CA HIS A 99 -5.16 35.95 1.03
C HIS A 99 -4.70 37.41 1.04
N ALA A 100 -3.48 37.69 1.50
CA ALA A 100 -2.91 39.04 1.45
C ALA A 100 -2.69 39.54 0.02
N ARG A 101 -2.38 38.63 -0.93
CA ARG A 101 -2.25 38.98 -2.37
C ARG A 101 -3.59 39.29 -3.03
N ILE A 102 -4.68 38.67 -2.56
CA ILE A 102 -6.03 38.89 -3.09
C ILE A 102 -6.59 40.26 -2.62
N LEU A 103 -6.17 40.76 -1.47
CA LEU A 103 -6.61 42.05 -0.91
C LEU A 103 -5.85 43.27 -1.45
N LEU A 104 -4.82 43.07 -2.28
CA LEU A 104 -3.99 44.13 -2.88
C LEU A 104 -4.27 44.34 -4.38
N LEU A 105 -5.30 43.68 -4.92
CA LEU A 105 -5.86 43.87 -6.27
C LEU A 105 -7.26 44.48 -6.14
#